data_AF-A0A662JL32-F1
#
_entry.id   AF-A0A662JL32-F1
#
_cell.length_a   1.000
_cell.length_b   1.000
_cell.length_c   1.000
_cell.angle_alpha   90.00
_cell.angle_beta   90.00
_cell.angle_gamma   90.00
#
_symmetry.space_group_name_H-M   'P 1'
#
loop_
_entity.id
_entity.type
_entity.pdbx_description
1 polymer ?
#
loop_
_entity_poly.entity_id
_entity_poly.type
_entity_poly.pdbx_seq_one_letter_code
_entity_poly.pdbx_strand_id
1 'polypeptide(L)'
;MTPFFGLLHLRASFKAEVGSVVAVLELSRPSYAELLASFTRSFKLSNTPKNVVEHAKLCFLDWLGATLAGSAEKEAEVLAEVFGELSPKESSIVGFKLKAPSHAAAYVNGAVSHMVELDDIHREAIIHPGVPVVPAALALAEKQDVSGEKLLEAIIVGYEVEISIGKAVNPSHYKYWHTTGTCGTFGAAAAACRVLELSEEEIMNALGVAGTHAAGLIEVFGTSSKPLNPGRAARDGVVAALLASRGFT
;
A
#
# COMPACT_ATOMS: atom_id res chain seq x y z
N MET A 1 13.74 -15.35 4.86
CA MET A 1 14.05 -14.04 4.26
C MET A 1 14.21 -13.08 5.43
N THR A 2 15.43 -12.67 5.77
CA THR A 2 15.68 -11.75 6.88
C THR A 2 15.19 -10.36 6.45
N PRO A 3 14.34 -9.66 7.23
CA PRO A 3 13.90 -8.32 6.85
C PRO A 3 15.11 -7.37 6.79
N PHE A 4 15.05 -6.37 5.91
CA PHE A 4 16.11 -5.39 5.67
C PHE A 4 16.40 -4.48 6.90
N PHE A 5 15.70 -4.68 8.02
CA PHE A 5 15.84 -3.97 9.29
C PHE A 5 17.03 -4.41 10.18
N GLY A 6 17.99 -5.18 9.66
CA GLY A 6 19.12 -5.74 10.42
C GLY A 6 20.19 -4.75 10.91
N LEU A 7 20.01 -3.42 10.81
CA LEU A 7 21.07 -2.44 11.10
C LEU A 7 20.67 -1.27 12.01
N LEU A 8 19.70 -1.47 12.91
CA LEU A 8 19.38 -0.52 13.99
C LEU A 8 19.82 -1.09 15.35
N HIS A 9 21.13 -1.24 15.55
CA HIS A 9 21.73 -1.45 16.88
C HIS A 9 22.95 -0.54 17.04
N LEU A 10 22.72 0.77 17.21
CA LEU A 10 23.74 1.66 17.78
C LEU A 10 23.79 1.42 19.29
N ARG A 11 24.75 0.59 19.73
CA ARG A 11 25.17 0.55 21.14
C ARG A 11 25.90 1.84 21.46
N ALA A 12 25.24 2.77 22.14
CA ALA A 12 25.93 3.88 22.80
C ALA A 12 26.38 3.40 24.19
N SER A 13 27.69 3.15 24.37
CA SER A 13 28.30 3.05 25.69
C SER A 13 28.65 4.45 26.17
N PHE A 14 28.05 4.91 27.27
CA PHE A 14 28.41 6.17 27.93
C PHE A 14 29.16 5.89 29.23
N LYS A 15 30.38 6.41 29.33
CA LYS A 15 31.03 6.70 30.61
C LYS A 15 30.53 8.07 31.08
N ALA A 16 29.92 8.11 32.26
CA ALA A 16 29.48 9.34 32.88
C ALA A 16 30.65 9.96 33.66
N GLU A 17 31.01 11.21 33.33
CA GLU A 17 31.70 12.13 34.24
C GLU A 17 30.76 13.28 34.57
N VAL A 18 30.79 13.69 35.84
CA VAL A 18 29.81 14.56 36.49
C VAL A 18 30.23 16.03 36.35
N GLY A 19 29.32 16.88 35.87
CA GLY A 19 29.36 18.32 36.15
C GLY A 19 29.06 19.23 34.95
N SER A 20 28.09 20.12 35.16
CA SER A 20 27.68 21.28 34.35
C SER A 20 26.75 21.04 33.15
N VAL A 21 25.56 21.63 33.27
CA VAL A 21 24.60 22.08 32.25
C VAL A 21 24.81 21.54 30.84
N VAL A 22 24.32 20.33 30.60
CA VAL A 22 24.01 19.87 29.24
C VAL A 22 22.50 19.99 29.10
N ALA A 23 22.04 20.95 28.30
CA ALA A 23 20.72 20.86 27.72
C ALA A 23 20.70 19.54 26.94
N VAL A 24 20.07 18.52 27.53
CA VAL A 24 19.81 17.26 26.84
C VAL A 24 18.83 17.63 25.74
N LEU A 25 19.34 17.89 24.54
CA LEU A 25 18.56 17.68 23.33
C LEU A 25 18.20 16.19 23.37
N GLU A 26 17.04 15.87 23.92
CA GLU A 26 16.39 14.60 23.67
C GLU A 26 16.19 14.55 22.16
N LEU A 27 17.14 13.93 21.45
CA LEU A 27 16.90 13.42 20.12
C LEU A 27 15.81 12.36 20.29
N SER A 28 14.55 12.78 20.20
CA SER A 28 13.41 11.89 20.19
C SER A 28 13.67 10.85 19.10
N ARG A 29 13.56 9.57 19.47
CA ARG A 29 13.66 8.51 18.45
C ARG A 29 12.58 8.78 17.41
N PRO A 30 12.88 8.64 16.11
CA PRO A 30 11.87 8.83 15.09
C PRO A 30 10.71 7.86 15.36
N SER A 31 9.50 8.39 15.28
CA SER A 31 8.26 7.63 15.28
C SER A 31 8.25 6.63 14.14
N TYR A 32 7.40 5.62 14.26
CA TYR A 32 7.25 4.62 13.20
C TYR A 32 6.75 5.24 11.88
N ALA A 33 5.90 6.27 11.97
CA ALA A 33 5.43 7.02 10.81
C ALA A 33 6.57 7.75 10.09
N GLU A 34 7.47 8.41 10.82
CA GLU A 34 8.66 9.06 10.25
C GLU A 34 9.59 8.04 9.55
N LEU A 35 9.77 6.86 10.15
CA LEU A 35 10.58 5.79 9.55
C LEU A 35 9.97 5.28 8.24
N LEU A 36 8.65 5.04 8.20
CA LEU A 36 7.95 4.60 6.99
C LEU A 36 7.95 5.68 5.91
N ALA A 37 7.79 6.95 6.29
CA ALA A 37 7.83 8.07 5.35
C ALA A 37 9.21 8.23 4.71
N SER A 38 10.27 8.19 5.53
CA SER A 38 11.64 8.27 5.02
C SER A 38 12.00 7.08 4.13
N PHE A 39 11.60 5.85 4.50
CA PHE A 39 11.77 4.68 3.64
C PHE A 39 11.03 4.85 2.30
N THR A 40 9.75 5.24 2.34
CA THR A 40 8.91 5.47 1.16
C THR A 40 9.53 6.48 0.21
N ARG A 41 10.10 7.58 0.74
CA ARG A 41 10.75 8.62 -0.06
C ARG A 41 12.08 8.16 -0.65
N SER A 42 12.92 7.55 0.17
CA SER A 42 14.34 7.32 -0.14
C SER A 42 14.61 6.04 -0.93
N PHE A 43 13.62 5.14 -1.05
CA PHE A 43 13.74 3.89 -1.78
C PHE A 43 14.15 4.10 -3.25
N LYS A 44 15.11 3.31 -3.72
CA LYS A 44 15.61 3.30 -5.10
C LYS A 44 15.77 1.87 -5.61
N LEU A 45 15.18 1.56 -6.77
CA LEU A 45 15.26 0.23 -7.37
C LEU A 45 16.71 -0.17 -7.68
N SER A 46 17.55 0.79 -8.08
CA SER A 46 18.97 0.57 -8.39
C SER A 46 19.80 0.05 -7.21
N ASN A 47 19.36 0.27 -5.97
CA ASN A 47 20.00 -0.22 -4.76
C ASN A 47 19.37 -1.52 -4.22
N THR A 48 18.43 -2.11 -4.96
CA THR A 48 17.64 -3.26 -4.51
C THR A 48 18.27 -4.57 -4.99
N PRO A 49 18.39 -5.60 -4.13
CA PRO A 49 18.86 -6.91 -4.56
C PRO A 49 18.05 -7.46 -5.73
N LYS A 50 18.73 -8.03 -6.74
CA LYS A 50 18.10 -8.51 -7.97
C LYS A 50 16.94 -9.49 -7.71
N ASN A 51 17.07 -10.36 -6.72
CA ASN A 51 16.02 -11.32 -6.37
C ASN A 51 14.75 -10.65 -5.86
N VAL A 52 14.84 -9.49 -5.19
CA VAL A 52 13.68 -8.72 -4.74
C VAL A 52 12.99 -8.08 -5.95
N VAL A 53 13.76 -7.52 -6.89
CA VAL A 53 13.23 -6.96 -8.14
C VAL A 53 12.50 -8.03 -8.96
N GLU A 54 13.10 -9.21 -9.13
CA GLU A 54 12.45 -10.32 -9.85
C GLU A 54 11.20 -10.83 -9.12
N HIS A 55 11.23 -10.91 -7.78
CA HIS A 55 10.04 -11.31 -7.02
C HIS A 55 8.91 -10.29 -7.14
N ALA A 56 9.21 -8.99 -7.10
CA ALA A 56 8.20 -7.94 -7.27
C ALA A 56 7.53 -8.00 -8.66
N LYS A 57 8.28 -8.36 -9.72
CA LYS A 57 7.71 -8.62 -11.05
C LYS A 57 6.77 -9.82 -11.03
N LEU A 58 7.13 -10.89 -10.32
CA LEU A 58 6.26 -12.06 -10.15
C LEU A 58 4.99 -11.71 -9.38
N CYS A 59 5.08 -10.92 -8.30
CA CYS A 59 3.91 -10.42 -7.57
C CYS A 59 2.98 -9.58 -8.47
N PHE A 60 3.54 -8.73 -9.33
CA PHE A 60 2.74 -7.99 -10.31
C PHE A 60 2.04 -8.92 -11.31
N LEU A 61 2.75 -9.93 -11.82
CA LEU A 61 2.18 -10.93 -12.74
C LEU A 61 1.11 -11.80 -12.08
N ASP A 62 1.32 -12.19 -10.83
CA ASP A 62 0.35 -12.93 -10.00
C ASP A 62 -0.93 -12.12 -9.82
N TRP A 63 -0.79 -10.86 -9.38
CA TRP A 63 -1.92 -9.94 -9.25
C TRP A 63 -2.67 -9.75 -10.58
N LEU A 64 -1.95 -9.58 -11.69
CA LEU A 64 -2.57 -9.44 -13.01
C LEU A 64 -3.36 -10.71 -13.39
N GLY A 65 -2.80 -11.89 -13.13
CA GLY A 65 -3.47 -13.18 -13.35
C GLY A 65 -4.73 -13.33 -12.52
N ALA A 66 -4.66 -13.04 -11.21
CA ALA A 66 -5.80 -13.07 -10.30
C ALA A 66 -6.89 -12.07 -10.72
N THR A 67 -6.49 -10.88 -11.18
CA THR A 67 -7.42 -9.85 -11.68
C THR A 67 -8.13 -10.29 -12.95
N LEU A 68 -7.42 -10.87 -13.92
CA LEU A 68 -8.03 -11.36 -15.15
C LEU A 68 -8.97 -12.53 -14.89
N ALA A 69 -8.60 -13.44 -13.98
CA ALA A 69 -9.50 -14.51 -13.53
C ALA A 69 -10.75 -13.93 -12.83
N GLY A 70 -10.56 -12.99 -11.90
CA GLY A 70 -11.66 -12.32 -11.22
C GLY A 70 -12.57 -11.51 -12.14
N SER A 71 -12.05 -10.93 -13.22
CA SER A 71 -12.87 -10.16 -14.18
C SER A 71 -13.89 -11.01 -14.95
N ALA A 72 -13.78 -12.33 -14.90
CA ALA A 72 -14.76 -13.25 -15.49
C ALA A 72 -15.97 -13.51 -14.56
N GLU A 73 -15.94 -13.04 -13.31
CA GLU A 73 -17.05 -13.16 -12.37
C GLU A 73 -18.13 -12.10 -12.64
N LYS A 74 -19.40 -12.46 -12.44
CA LYS A 74 -20.53 -11.55 -12.70
C LYS A 74 -20.50 -10.31 -11.79
N GLU A 75 -20.05 -10.49 -10.56
CA GLU A 75 -19.87 -9.40 -9.61
C GLU A 75 -18.82 -8.39 -10.07
N ALA A 76 -17.80 -8.83 -10.84
CA ALA A 76 -16.80 -7.94 -11.40
C ALA A 76 -17.41 -7.00 -12.45
N GLU A 77 -18.30 -7.51 -13.30
CA GLU A 77 -19.04 -6.72 -14.29
C GLU A 77 -19.84 -5.59 -13.60
N VAL A 78 -20.53 -5.90 -12.51
CA VAL A 78 -21.31 -4.91 -11.74
C VAL A 78 -20.42 -3.78 -11.21
N LEU A 79 -19.25 -4.10 -10.63
CA LEU A 79 -18.31 -3.06 -10.20
C LEU A 79 -17.76 -2.25 -11.37
N ALA A 80 -17.38 -2.93 -12.46
CA ALA A 80 -16.79 -2.28 -13.62
C ALA A 80 -17.78 -1.32 -14.29
N GLU A 81 -19.06 -1.67 -14.39
CA GLU A 81 -20.11 -0.80 -14.95
C GLU A 81 -20.33 0.43 -14.05
N VAL A 82 -20.61 0.23 -12.76
CA VAL A 82 -20.91 1.32 -11.82
C VAL A 82 -19.79 2.36 -11.76
N PHE A 83 -18.54 1.92 -11.62
CA PHE A 83 -17.41 2.84 -11.52
C PHE A 83 -16.89 3.28 -12.88
N GLY A 84 -17.14 2.50 -13.93
CA GLY A 84 -16.83 2.81 -15.32
C GLY A 84 -17.68 3.91 -15.91
N GLU A 85 -18.77 4.32 -15.27
CA GLU A 85 -19.55 5.52 -15.63
C GLU A 85 -18.85 6.83 -15.20
N LEU A 86 -18.10 6.80 -14.10
CA LEU A 86 -17.48 7.98 -13.49
C LEU A 86 -16.45 8.66 -14.41
N SER A 87 -16.37 9.98 -14.33
CA SER A 87 -15.39 10.80 -15.05
C SER A 87 -14.51 11.58 -14.08
N PRO A 88 -13.26 11.94 -14.44
CA PRO A 88 -12.56 11.71 -15.72
C PRO A 88 -12.14 10.25 -15.99
N LYS A 89 -11.79 9.92 -17.24
CA LYS A 89 -11.35 8.58 -17.70
C LYS A 89 -9.82 8.46 -17.67
N GLU A 90 -9.25 8.36 -16.48
CA GLU A 90 -7.79 8.48 -16.26
C GLU A 90 -7.07 7.14 -16.35
N SER A 91 -7.63 6.10 -15.73
CA SER A 91 -6.96 4.82 -15.53
C SER A 91 -7.87 3.64 -15.91
N SER A 92 -7.26 2.55 -16.34
CA SER A 92 -7.93 1.37 -16.87
C SER A 92 -8.52 0.49 -15.77
N ILE A 93 -9.72 -0.03 -16.02
CA ILE A 93 -10.29 -1.13 -15.24
C ILE A 93 -9.83 -2.43 -15.92
N VAL A 94 -8.92 -3.15 -15.28
CA VAL A 94 -8.27 -4.34 -15.85
C VAL A 94 -9.28 -5.46 -16.07
N GLY A 95 -9.22 -6.10 -17.24
CA GLY A 95 -10.21 -7.09 -17.68
C GLY A 95 -11.41 -6.49 -18.42
N PHE A 96 -11.58 -5.16 -18.38
CA PHE A 96 -12.69 -4.46 -19.01
C PHE A 96 -12.18 -3.42 -20.01
N LYS A 97 -12.97 -3.13 -21.07
CA LYS A 97 -12.66 -2.04 -22.02
C LYS A 97 -13.16 -0.68 -21.48
N LEU A 98 -12.92 -0.43 -20.20
CA LEU A 98 -13.42 0.74 -19.46
C LEU A 98 -12.28 1.46 -18.75
N LYS A 99 -12.46 2.77 -18.57
CA LYS A 99 -11.60 3.62 -17.75
C LYS A 99 -12.43 4.37 -16.72
N ALA A 100 -11.80 4.79 -15.65
CA ALA A 100 -12.40 5.54 -14.55
C ALA A 100 -11.39 6.54 -13.96
N PRO A 101 -11.81 7.42 -13.02
CA PRO A 101 -10.87 8.21 -12.24
C PRO A 101 -9.88 7.29 -11.52
N SER A 102 -8.63 7.72 -11.30
CA SER A 102 -7.59 6.81 -10.81
C SER A 102 -7.94 6.09 -9.50
N HIS A 103 -8.59 6.79 -8.57
CA HIS A 103 -9.07 6.20 -7.31
C HIS A 103 -10.18 5.15 -7.54
N ALA A 104 -11.11 5.40 -8.47
CA ALA A 104 -12.17 4.46 -8.81
C ALA A 104 -11.63 3.24 -9.57
N ALA A 105 -10.68 3.42 -10.48
CA ALA A 105 -10.01 2.31 -11.15
C ALA A 105 -9.24 1.44 -10.13
N ALA A 106 -8.52 2.06 -9.18
CA ALA A 106 -7.86 1.35 -8.09
C ALA A 106 -8.87 0.55 -7.23
N TYR A 107 -10.04 1.12 -6.95
CA TYR A 107 -11.11 0.44 -6.22
C TYR A 107 -11.56 -0.85 -6.90
N VAL A 108 -11.93 -0.76 -8.20
CA VAL A 108 -12.42 -1.91 -8.95
C VAL A 108 -11.32 -2.94 -9.12
N ASN A 109 -10.13 -2.52 -9.53
CA ASN A 109 -9.02 -3.45 -9.78
C ASN A 109 -8.61 -4.18 -8.49
N GLY A 110 -8.61 -3.51 -7.33
CA GLY A 110 -8.33 -4.16 -6.06
C GLY A 110 -9.41 -5.16 -5.65
N ALA A 111 -10.68 -4.80 -5.82
CA ALA A 111 -11.77 -5.72 -5.54
C ALA A 111 -11.77 -6.94 -6.48
N VAL A 112 -11.68 -6.73 -7.79
CA VAL A 112 -11.67 -7.79 -8.80
C VAL A 112 -10.49 -8.75 -8.59
N SER A 113 -9.31 -8.22 -8.24
CA SER A 113 -8.12 -9.03 -7.96
C SER A 113 -8.25 -9.97 -6.75
N HIS A 114 -9.22 -9.74 -5.87
CA HIS A 114 -9.47 -10.55 -4.67
C HIS A 114 -10.78 -11.37 -4.76
N MET A 115 -11.43 -11.42 -5.92
CA MET A 115 -12.72 -12.13 -6.07
C MET A 115 -12.61 -13.65 -6.05
N VAL A 116 -11.58 -14.18 -6.72
CA VAL A 116 -11.37 -15.63 -6.86
C VAL A 116 -10.39 -16.21 -5.82
N GLU A 117 -9.85 -15.37 -4.94
CA GLU A 117 -8.93 -15.74 -3.86
C GLU A 117 -7.68 -16.51 -4.34
N LEU A 118 -7.20 -16.18 -5.55
CA LEU A 118 -5.96 -16.71 -6.13
C LEU A 118 -4.74 -15.81 -5.87
N ASP A 119 -4.95 -14.64 -5.29
CA ASP A 119 -3.95 -13.63 -5.02
C ASP A 119 -2.95 -14.01 -3.91
N ASP A 120 -1.81 -13.31 -3.89
CA ASP A 120 -0.72 -13.55 -2.97
C ASP A 120 -1.10 -13.46 -1.47
N ILE A 121 -0.27 -14.07 -0.63
CA ILE A 121 -0.42 -14.01 0.82
C ILE A 121 0.94 -13.87 1.51
N HIS A 122 1.05 -12.89 2.40
CA HIS A 122 2.18 -12.79 3.32
C HIS A 122 1.82 -13.45 4.67
N ARG A 123 2.25 -14.70 4.84
CA ARG A 123 1.84 -15.57 5.96
C ARG A 123 2.12 -14.99 7.35
N GLU A 124 3.28 -14.39 7.57
CA GLU A 124 3.62 -13.82 8.89
C GLU A 124 2.78 -12.58 9.22
N ALA A 125 2.37 -11.83 8.19
CA ALA A 125 1.62 -10.60 8.36
C ALA A 125 0.11 -10.83 8.29
N ILE A 126 -0.35 -12.02 7.86
CA ILE A 126 -1.76 -12.40 7.71
C ILE A 126 -2.53 -11.39 6.84
N ILE A 127 -1.98 -11.08 5.66
CA ILE A 127 -2.51 -10.10 4.70
C ILE A 127 -2.21 -10.54 3.26
N HIS A 128 -2.92 -9.93 2.32
CA HIS A 128 -2.75 -10.05 0.88
C HIS A 128 -2.25 -8.70 0.30
N PRO A 129 -0.93 -8.48 0.22
CA PRO A 129 -0.39 -7.16 -0.14
C PRO A 129 -0.60 -6.76 -1.61
N GLY A 130 -0.74 -7.72 -2.54
CA GLY A 130 -0.91 -7.41 -3.95
C GLY A 130 -2.19 -6.68 -4.27
N VAL A 131 -3.29 -7.11 -3.65
CA VAL A 131 -4.65 -6.67 -3.98
C VAL A 131 -4.97 -5.22 -3.60
N PRO A 132 -4.38 -4.58 -2.57
CA PRO A 132 -4.49 -3.12 -2.39
C PRO A 132 -3.35 -2.34 -3.05
N VAL A 133 -2.10 -2.84 -3.02
CA VAL A 133 -0.91 -2.06 -3.41
C VAL A 133 -0.79 -1.90 -4.92
N VAL A 134 -0.83 -3.01 -5.67
CA VAL A 134 -0.65 -3.00 -7.12
C VAL A 134 -1.68 -2.13 -7.84
N PRO A 135 -2.99 -2.21 -7.56
CA PRO A 135 -3.97 -1.37 -8.24
C PRO A 135 -3.84 0.12 -7.88
N ALA A 136 -3.47 0.45 -6.65
CA ALA A 136 -3.22 1.84 -6.26
C ALA A 136 -2.03 2.43 -7.02
N ALA A 137 -0.92 1.69 -7.09
CA ALA A 137 0.27 2.08 -7.84
C ALA A 137 -0.02 2.19 -9.33
N LEU A 138 -0.65 1.17 -9.93
CA LEU A 138 -0.92 1.09 -11.36
C LEU A 138 -1.86 2.21 -11.82
N ALA A 139 -2.92 2.50 -11.07
CA ALA A 139 -3.88 3.51 -11.47
C ALA A 139 -3.24 4.91 -11.54
N LEU A 140 -2.45 5.28 -10.54
CA LEU A 140 -1.72 6.55 -10.58
C LEU A 140 -0.57 6.53 -11.59
N ALA A 141 0.08 5.38 -11.77
CA ALA A 141 1.16 5.23 -12.75
C ALA A 141 0.67 5.48 -14.18
N GLU A 142 -0.49 4.91 -14.55
CA GLU A 142 -1.13 5.15 -15.84
C GLU A 142 -1.56 6.61 -15.99
N LYS A 143 -2.17 7.19 -14.95
CA LYS A 143 -2.60 8.59 -14.95
C LYS A 143 -1.44 9.57 -15.17
N GLN A 144 -0.29 9.29 -14.57
CA GLN A 144 0.89 10.16 -14.59
C GLN A 144 1.89 9.77 -15.68
N ASP A 145 1.61 8.74 -16.49
CA ASP A 145 2.50 8.20 -17.52
C ASP A 145 3.92 7.88 -17.01
N VAL A 146 4.02 7.23 -15.84
CA VAL A 146 5.32 6.87 -15.24
C VAL A 146 5.88 5.58 -15.82
N SER A 147 7.20 5.42 -15.74
CA SER A 147 7.89 4.22 -16.23
C SER A 147 7.57 2.96 -15.41
N GLY A 148 7.73 1.79 -16.03
CA GLY A 148 7.60 0.50 -15.32
C GLY A 148 8.60 0.34 -14.16
N GLU A 149 9.78 0.99 -14.23
CA GLU A 149 10.74 1.02 -13.13
C GLU A 149 10.15 1.73 -11.90
N LYS A 150 9.53 2.89 -12.13
CA LYS A 150 8.88 3.67 -11.07
C LYS A 150 7.68 2.95 -10.47
N LEU A 151 6.89 2.28 -11.32
CA LEU A 151 5.79 1.42 -10.87
C LEU A 151 6.31 0.30 -9.96
N LEU A 152 7.42 -0.35 -10.34
CA LEU A 152 7.99 -1.43 -9.54
C LEU A 152 8.54 -0.93 -8.19
N GLU A 153 9.13 0.26 -8.14
CA GLU A 153 9.50 0.91 -6.87
C GLU A 153 8.28 1.13 -5.97
N ALA A 154 7.18 1.66 -6.53
CA ALA A 154 5.96 1.90 -5.79
C ALA A 154 5.35 0.62 -5.22
N ILE A 155 5.34 -0.46 -6.00
CA ILE A 155 4.86 -1.77 -5.56
C ILE A 155 5.71 -2.29 -4.39
N ILE A 156 7.05 -2.29 -4.52
CA ILE A 156 7.94 -2.77 -3.45
C ILE A 156 7.76 -1.95 -2.17
N VAL A 157 7.69 -0.63 -2.28
CA VAL A 157 7.49 0.27 -1.14
C VAL A 157 6.14 0.01 -0.47
N GLY A 158 5.07 -0.13 -1.23
CA GLY A 158 3.74 -0.42 -0.68
C GLY A 158 3.69 -1.77 0.05
N TYR A 159 4.29 -2.81 -0.54
CA TYR A 159 4.40 -4.14 0.09
C TYR A 159 5.13 -4.06 1.43
N GLU A 160 6.31 -3.43 1.47
CA GLU A 160 7.10 -3.33 2.70
C GLU A 160 6.34 -2.58 3.80
N VAL A 161 5.67 -1.47 3.46
CA VAL A 161 4.86 -0.69 4.42
C VAL A 161 3.68 -1.51 4.95
N GLU A 162 2.92 -2.16 4.06
CA GLU A 162 1.78 -2.98 4.46
C GLU A 162 2.19 -4.15 5.35
N ILE A 163 3.22 -4.90 4.92
CA ILE A 163 3.75 -6.06 5.65
C ILE A 163 4.28 -5.63 7.02
N SER A 164 5.00 -4.50 7.09
CA SER A 164 5.53 -3.95 8.33
C SER A 164 4.43 -3.65 9.35
N ILE A 165 3.35 -2.99 8.91
CA ILE A 165 2.20 -2.68 9.78
C ILE A 165 1.44 -3.95 10.13
N GLY A 166 1.19 -4.85 9.16
CA GLY A 166 0.52 -6.12 9.39
C GLY A 166 1.23 -6.96 10.46
N LYS A 167 2.57 -7.08 10.37
CA LYS A 167 3.38 -7.76 11.40
C LYS A 167 3.31 -7.11 12.78
N ALA A 168 3.05 -5.82 12.86
CA ALA A 168 2.96 -5.10 14.13
C ALA A 168 1.61 -5.30 14.84
N VAL A 169 0.51 -5.46 14.10
CA VAL A 169 -0.84 -5.51 14.67
C VAL A 169 -1.41 -6.93 14.79
N ASN A 170 -0.90 -7.87 13.99
CA ASN A 170 -1.35 -9.26 13.99
C ASN A 170 -0.58 -10.14 15.00
N PRO A 171 -1.22 -11.19 15.54
CA PRO A 171 -2.52 -11.75 15.15
C PRO A 171 -3.74 -11.14 15.84
N SER A 172 -3.56 -10.27 16.84
CA SER A 172 -4.68 -9.74 17.65
C SER A 172 -5.69 -8.93 16.83
N HIS A 173 -5.21 -8.18 15.84
CA HIS A 173 -6.06 -7.36 15.00
C HIS A 173 -6.92 -8.18 14.03
N TYR A 174 -6.33 -9.19 13.39
CA TYR A 174 -7.03 -10.13 12.51
C TYR A 174 -8.20 -10.86 13.18
N LYS A 175 -8.23 -10.95 14.51
CA LYS A 175 -9.37 -11.55 15.23
C LYS A 175 -10.69 -10.79 15.01
N TYR A 176 -10.62 -9.48 14.74
CA TYR A 176 -11.78 -8.60 14.66
C TYR A 176 -11.90 -7.88 13.31
N TRP A 177 -10.79 -7.71 12.60
CA TRP A 177 -10.76 -6.93 11.37
C TRP A 177 -10.06 -7.70 10.26
N HIS A 178 -10.59 -7.59 9.05
CA HIS A 178 -9.90 -8.03 7.85
C HIS A 178 -8.65 -7.16 7.64
N THR A 179 -7.48 -7.73 7.95
CA THR A 179 -6.25 -6.95 7.99
C THR A 179 -5.82 -6.44 6.61
N THR A 180 -6.14 -7.17 5.53
CA THR A 180 -5.90 -6.71 4.16
C THR A 180 -6.60 -5.38 3.84
N GLY A 181 -7.82 -5.15 4.36
CA GLY A 181 -8.50 -3.86 4.19
C GLY A 181 -7.88 -2.75 5.04
N THR A 182 -7.57 -3.05 6.30
CA THR A 182 -7.03 -2.05 7.24
C THR A 182 -5.57 -1.70 6.94
N CYS A 183 -4.65 -2.66 7.03
CA CYS A 183 -3.22 -2.44 6.76
C CYS A 183 -2.94 -2.11 5.29
N GLY A 184 -3.69 -2.71 4.36
CA GLY A 184 -3.57 -2.42 2.93
C GLY A 184 -3.81 -0.97 2.56
N THR A 185 -4.58 -0.23 3.37
CA THR A 185 -4.81 1.20 3.12
C THR A 185 -3.50 2.00 3.25
N PHE A 186 -2.62 1.61 4.17
CA PHE A 186 -1.30 2.22 4.33
C PHE A 186 -0.33 1.81 3.22
N GLY A 187 -0.33 0.53 2.83
CA GLY A 187 0.48 0.04 1.70
C GLY A 187 0.12 0.75 0.39
N ALA A 188 -1.18 0.84 0.09
CA ALA A 188 -1.71 1.56 -1.05
C ALA A 188 -1.33 3.06 -1.02
N ALA A 189 -1.42 3.70 0.17
CA ALA A 189 -1.01 5.10 0.33
C ALA A 189 0.49 5.29 0.05
N ALA A 190 1.35 4.46 0.62
CA ALA A 190 2.79 4.54 0.40
C ALA A 190 3.16 4.33 -1.07
N ALA A 191 2.54 3.36 -1.73
CA ALA A 191 2.72 3.14 -3.17
C ALA A 191 2.26 4.34 -4.00
N ALA A 192 1.08 4.89 -3.70
CA ALA A 192 0.55 6.09 -4.34
C ALA A 192 1.47 7.31 -4.15
N CYS A 193 1.97 7.54 -2.93
CA CYS A 193 2.92 8.61 -2.65
C CYS A 193 4.24 8.41 -3.40
N ARG A 194 4.70 7.16 -3.55
CA ARG A 194 5.92 6.84 -4.31
C ARG A 194 5.76 7.18 -5.79
N VAL A 195 4.61 6.87 -6.39
CA VAL A 195 4.28 7.24 -7.79
C VAL A 195 4.23 8.76 -7.95
N LEU A 196 3.58 9.47 -7.03
CA LEU A 196 3.43 10.93 -7.05
C LEU A 196 4.70 11.69 -6.64
N GLU A 197 5.75 10.99 -6.22
CA GLU A 197 7.01 11.57 -5.74
C GLU A 197 6.82 12.60 -4.62
N LEU A 198 5.94 12.30 -3.67
CA LEU A 198 5.68 13.18 -2.53
C LEU A 198 6.90 13.28 -1.61
N SER A 199 7.03 14.42 -0.92
CA SER A 199 8.01 14.66 0.14
C SER A 199 7.76 13.79 1.38
N GLU A 200 8.75 13.69 2.28
CA GLU A 200 8.58 12.92 3.53
C GLU A 200 7.41 13.46 4.38
N GLU A 201 7.27 14.78 4.46
CA GLU A 201 6.16 15.44 5.18
C GLU A 201 4.79 15.07 4.60
N GLU A 202 4.64 15.16 3.27
CA GLU A 202 3.40 14.76 2.60
C GLU A 202 3.13 13.26 2.75
N ILE A 203 4.16 12.41 2.75
CA ILE A 203 3.99 10.97 3.00
C ILE A 203 3.48 10.72 4.42
N MET A 204 4.03 11.41 5.43
CA MET A 204 3.54 11.28 6.80
C MET A 204 2.05 11.66 6.90
N ASN A 205 1.66 12.77 6.29
CA ASN A 205 0.26 13.20 6.26
C ASN A 205 -0.62 12.18 5.52
N ALA A 206 -0.16 11.65 4.39
CA ALA A 206 -0.87 10.60 3.66
C ALA A 206 -1.06 9.33 4.51
N LEU A 207 -0.05 8.91 5.28
CA LEU A 207 -0.16 7.78 6.21
C LEU A 207 -1.15 8.07 7.35
N GLY A 208 -1.21 9.31 7.85
CA GLY A 208 -2.21 9.74 8.83
C GLY A 208 -3.65 9.67 8.30
N VAL A 209 -3.86 10.19 7.09
CA VAL A 209 -5.16 10.10 6.39
C VAL A 209 -5.52 8.64 6.10
N ALA A 210 -4.56 7.83 5.65
CA ALA A 210 -4.75 6.40 5.42
C ALA A 210 -5.21 5.68 6.70
N GLY A 211 -4.63 6.01 7.85
CA GLY A 211 -5.06 5.47 9.13
C GLY A 211 -6.49 5.87 9.53
N THR A 212 -6.94 7.05 9.13
CA THR A 212 -8.34 7.47 9.32
C THR A 212 -9.31 6.70 8.43
N HIS A 213 -8.89 6.32 7.23
CA HIS A 213 -9.71 5.57 6.28
C HIS A 213 -9.64 4.05 6.45
N ALA A 214 -8.66 3.54 7.19
CA ALA A 214 -8.41 2.12 7.34
C ALA A 214 -9.62 1.39 7.94
N ALA A 215 -10.28 0.57 7.12
CA ALA A 215 -11.42 -0.23 7.50
C ALA A 215 -11.34 -1.63 6.87
N GLY A 216 -11.98 -2.61 7.50
CA GLY A 216 -12.02 -3.97 6.96
C GLY A 216 -12.87 -4.86 7.84
N LEU A 217 -14.18 -4.91 7.61
CA LEU A 217 -15.08 -5.77 8.38
C LEU A 217 -14.72 -7.24 8.10
N ILE A 218 -14.57 -8.08 9.13
CA ILE A 218 -14.20 -9.49 8.94
C ILE A 218 -15.43 -10.38 8.72
N GLU A 219 -16.59 -9.97 9.21
CA GLU A 219 -17.87 -10.69 9.15
C GLU A 219 -18.41 -10.85 7.72
N VAL A 220 -17.86 -10.13 6.74
CA VAL A 220 -18.24 -10.27 5.32
C VAL A 220 -17.59 -11.47 4.63
N PHE A 221 -16.74 -12.24 5.31
CA PHE A 221 -16.10 -13.42 4.74
C PHE A 221 -17.15 -14.43 4.26
N GLY A 222 -16.94 -14.97 3.06
CA GLY A 222 -17.91 -15.85 2.39
C GLY A 222 -19.04 -15.11 1.65
N THR A 223 -18.96 -13.78 1.54
CA THR A 223 -19.89 -12.97 0.75
C THR A 223 -19.18 -12.22 -0.36
N SER A 224 -19.92 -11.76 -1.37
CA SER A 224 -19.42 -10.89 -2.44
C SER A 224 -18.90 -9.53 -1.96
N SER A 225 -19.06 -9.21 -0.67
CA SER A 225 -18.53 -7.98 -0.06
C SER A 225 -17.08 -8.12 0.44
N LYS A 226 -16.55 -9.33 0.63
CA LYS A 226 -15.15 -9.52 1.08
C LYS A 226 -14.14 -8.82 0.15
N PRO A 227 -14.23 -8.93 -1.18
CA PRO A 227 -13.28 -8.28 -2.10
C PRO A 227 -13.32 -6.74 -2.03
N LEU A 228 -14.43 -6.16 -1.54
CA LEU A 228 -14.53 -4.72 -1.38
C LEU A 228 -13.58 -4.17 -0.33
N ASN A 229 -13.15 -4.97 0.66
CA ASN A 229 -12.19 -4.54 1.68
C ASN A 229 -10.84 -4.10 1.06
N PRO A 230 -10.10 -4.95 0.31
CA PRO A 230 -8.87 -4.52 -0.35
C PRO A 230 -9.09 -3.53 -1.49
N GLY A 231 -10.21 -3.61 -2.21
CA GLY A 231 -10.56 -2.57 -3.19
C GLY A 231 -10.67 -1.20 -2.53
N ARG A 232 -11.36 -1.12 -1.39
CA ARG A 232 -11.50 0.11 -0.59
C ARG A 232 -10.16 0.63 -0.11
N ALA A 233 -9.28 -0.26 0.36
CA ALA A 233 -7.93 0.06 0.75
C ALA A 233 -7.11 0.69 -0.40
N ALA A 234 -7.16 0.10 -1.60
CA ALA A 234 -6.51 0.64 -2.80
C ALA A 234 -6.98 2.06 -3.11
N ARG A 235 -8.31 2.25 -3.15
CA ARG A 235 -8.96 3.54 -3.40
C ARG A 235 -8.55 4.59 -2.37
N ASP A 236 -8.67 4.25 -1.09
CA ASP A 236 -8.48 5.19 0.00
C ASP A 236 -7.01 5.55 0.19
N GLY A 237 -6.08 4.65 -0.16
CA GLY A 237 -4.65 4.97 -0.26
C GLY A 237 -4.34 5.98 -1.38
N VAL A 238 -4.94 5.81 -2.56
CA VAL A 238 -4.85 6.80 -3.65
C VAL A 238 -5.41 8.16 -3.21
N VAL A 239 -6.57 8.16 -2.56
CA VAL A 239 -7.20 9.40 -2.05
C VAL A 239 -6.32 10.06 -0.98
N ALA A 240 -5.76 9.29 -0.06
CA ALA A 240 -4.87 9.81 1.00
C ALA A 240 -3.65 10.53 0.42
N ALA A 241 -2.98 9.92 -0.56
CA ALA A 241 -1.84 10.54 -1.24
C ALA A 241 -2.25 11.80 -2.02
N LEU A 242 -3.40 11.79 -2.70
CA LEU A 242 -3.92 12.94 -3.43
C LEU A 242 -4.33 14.11 -2.51
N LEU A 243 -4.83 13.83 -1.30
CA LEU A 243 -5.14 14.83 -0.28
C LEU A 243 -3.85 15.44 0.28
N ALA A 244 -2.88 14.60 0.66
CA ALA A 244 -1.61 15.06 1.20
C ALA A 244 -0.81 15.90 0.19
N SER A 245 -0.81 15.51 -1.10
CA SER A 245 -0.19 16.29 -2.19
C SER A 245 -0.78 17.70 -2.39
N ARG A 246 -1.90 17.99 -1.72
CA ARG A 246 -2.59 19.29 -1.72
C ARG A 246 -2.56 19.97 -0.35
N GLY A 247 -1.71 19.49 0.57
CA GLY A 247 -1.52 20.08 1.89
C GLY A 247 -2.55 19.70 2.94
N PHE A 248 -3.31 18.62 2.74
CA PHE A 248 -4.17 18.08 3.81
C PHE A 248 -3.32 17.33 4.84
N THR A 249 -3.56 17.58 6.14
CA THR A 249 -2.79 17.05 7.28
C THR A 249 -3.69 16.33 8.27
#